data_AF-A0A8S4BYU1-F1
#
_entry.id   AF-A0A8S4BYU1-F1
#
_cell.length_a   1.000
_cell.length_b   1.000
_cell.length_c   1.000
_cell.angle_alpha   90.00
_cell.angle_beta   90.00
_cell.angle_gamma   90.00
#
_symmetry.space_group_name_H-M   'P 1'
#
loop_
_entity.id
_entity.type
_entity.pdbx_description
1 polymer ?
#
loop_
_entity_poly.entity_id
_entity_poly.type
_entity_poly.pdbx_seq_one_letter_code
_entity_poly.pdbx_strand_id
1 'polypeptide(L)'
;NHLIVLMLLVFEATVYRHQAHYYRQLQRSPPLIPSLFPAAKRDTLDKGLLPCFKFLLNYAFYKPVSSTADFVLLMCASQQWAVFEREHTEEWMVVVGENTDEPEPMEGRLFNPAPNFINCRSYLDMAKVLVFRYFFWFVLSVVFITGATRISIFGLGYLLASFFFLLFGTKLLVTSSRTRLILWDCLIIYNVAVIVSKNVLS
;
A
#
# COMPACT_ATOMS: atom_id res chain seq x y z
N ASN A 1 26.38 -7.38 -18.79
CA ASN A 1 26.24 -8.38 -17.70
C ASN A 1 27.48 -8.51 -16.82
N HIS A 2 28.71 -8.71 -17.33
CA HIS A 2 29.89 -8.86 -16.46
C HIS A 2 30.34 -7.59 -15.71
N LEU A 3 30.17 -6.40 -16.28
CA LEU A 3 30.52 -5.13 -15.63
C LEU A 3 29.65 -4.83 -14.40
N ILE A 4 28.36 -5.17 -14.43
CA ILE A 4 27.45 -4.96 -13.29
C ILE A 4 27.82 -5.89 -12.13
N VAL A 5 28.16 -7.15 -12.43
CA VAL A 5 28.64 -8.12 -11.43
C VAL A 5 29.95 -7.64 -10.80
N LEU A 6 30.88 -7.13 -11.61
CA LEU A 6 32.14 -6.60 -11.11
C LEU A 6 31.95 -5.35 -10.23
N MET A 7 31.03 -4.45 -10.61
CA MET A 7 30.66 -3.28 -9.79
C MET A 7 30.01 -3.68 -8.46
N LEU A 8 29.15 -4.71 -8.45
CA LEU A 8 28.52 -5.21 -7.22
C LEU A 8 29.55 -5.85 -6.27
N LEU A 9 30.50 -6.63 -6.80
CA LEU A 9 31.58 -7.24 -5.99
C LEU A 9 32.53 -6.18 -5.40
N VAL A 10 32.89 -5.16 -6.18
CA VAL A 10 33.68 -4.03 -5.70
C VAL A 10 32.92 -3.26 -4.63
N PHE A 11 31.62 -3.03 -4.81
CA PHE A 11 30.78 -2.37 -3.83
C PHE A 11 30.69 -3.16 -2.52
N GLU A 12 30.42 -4.46 -2.57
CA GLU A 12 30.39 -5.35 -1.40
C GLU A 12 31.72 -5.32 -0.63
N ALA A 13 32.85 -5.48 -1.33
CA ALA A 13 34.18 -5.43 -0.73
C ALA A 13 34.49 -4.07 -0.08
N THR A 14 34.03 -2.98 -0.70
CA THR A 14 34.20 -1.61 -0.18
C THR A 14 33.37 -1.41 1.08
N VAL A 15 32.12 -1.84 1.08
CA VAL A 15 31.23 -1.79 2.26
C VAL A 15 31.81 -2.61 3.40
N TYR A 16 32.28 -3.84 3.13
CA TYR A 16 32.89 -4.70 4.14
C TYR A 16 34.13 -4.07 4.77
N ARG A 17 35.05 -3.55 3.95
CA ARG A 17 36.26 -2.88 4.45
C ARG A 17 35.94 -1.62 5.24
N HIS A 18 34.98 -0.83 4.77
CA HIS A 18 34.54 0.37 5.47
C HIS A 18 33.92 0.03 6.83
N GLN A 19 33.05 -0.99 6.90
CA GLN A 19 32.47 -1.48 8.14
C GLN A 19 33.54 -2.03 9.09
N ALA A 20 34.49 -2.84 8.61
CA ALA A 20 35.58 -3.37 9.43
C ALA A 20 36.47 -2.25 10.01
N HIS A 21 36.75 -1.22 9.22
CA HIS A 21 37.48 -0.04 9.69
C HIS A 21 36.70 0.73 10.75
N TYR A 22 35.41 0.97 10.52
CA TYR A 22 34.52 1.62 11.48
C TYR A 22 34.46 0.88 12.83
N TYR A 23 34.31 -0.46 12.82
CA TYR A 23 34.30 -1.28 14.03
C TYR A 23 35.62 -1.24 14.80
N ARG A 24 36.76 -1.23 14.08
CA ARG A 24 38.09 -1.05 14.69
C ARG A 24 38.26 0.30 15.36
N GLN A 25 37.80 1.38 14.74
CA GLN A 25 37.90 2.72 15.31
C GLN A 25 37.07 2.88 16.58
N LEU A 26 35.87 2.29 16.64
CA LEU A 26 35.00 2.36 17.81
C LEU A 26 35.29 1.28 18.89
N GLN A 27 36.32 0.44 18.72
CA GLN A 27 36.59 -0.73 19.58
C GLN A 27 35.34 -1.60 19.83
N ARG A 28 34.42 -1.68 18.86
CA ARG A 28 33.19 -2.46 18.97
C ARG A 28 33.29 -3.71 18.12
N SER A 29 32.87 -4.84 18.68
CA SER A 29 32.65 -6.06 17.90
C SER A 29 31.41 -5.89 17.00
N PRO A 30 31.37 -6.53 15.82
CA PRO A 30 30.15 -6.58 15.01
C PRO A 30 28.99 -7.14 15.85
N PRO A 31 27.76 -6.62 15.69
CA PRO A 31 26.62 -7.06 16.48
C PRO A 31 26.34 -8.55 16.22
N LEU A 32 26.10 -9.31 17.29
CA LEU A 32 25.83 -10.75 17.24
C LEU A 32 24.58 -11.10 16.41
N ILE A 33 23.64 -10.15 16.30
CA ILE A 33 22.41 -10.27 15.52
C ILE A 33 22.36 -9.07 14.58
N PRO A 34 22.45 -9.27 13.25
CA PRO A 34 22.31 -8.19 12.28
C PRO A 34 20.90 -7.62 12.39
N SER A 35 20.78 -6.41 12.92
CA SER A 35 19.51 -5.69 13.08
C SER A 35 19.72 -4.23 12.69
N LEU A 36 18.72 -3.65 12.02
CA LEU A 36 18.74 -2.27 11.52
C LEU A 36 18.67 -1.25 12.68
N PHE A 37 17.94 -1.61 13.75
CA PHE A 37 17.73 -0.77 14.93
C PHE A 37 17.94 -1.57 16.23
N PRO A 38 19.17 -1.68 16.76
CA PRO A 38 19.46 -2.50 17.94
C PRO A 38 18.74 -2.04 19.24
N ALA A 39 18.22 -0.80 19.26
CA ALA A 39 17.42 -0.27 20.37
C ALA A 39 15.96 -0.76 20.38
N ALA A 40 15.46 -1.35 19.28
CA ALA A 40 14.10 -1.86 19.18
C ALA A 40 14.06 -3.35 19.55
N LYS A 41 13.81 -3.61 20.84
CA LYS A 41 13.63 -4.97 21.40
C LYS A 41 12.16 -5.21 21.76
N ARG A 42 11.78 -6.47 21.97
CA ARG A 42 10.40 -6.85 22.33
C ARG A 42 9.87 -6.08 23.55
N ASP A 43 10.74 -5.76 24.51
CA ASP A 43 10.39 -5.03 25.74
C ASP A 43 10.11 -3.52 25.53
N THR A 44 10.37 -3.01 24.32
CA THR A 44 10.06 -1.62 23.92
C THR A 44 8.81 -1.52 23.06
N LEU A 45 8.16 -2.64 22.73
CA LEU A 45 6.98 -2.70 21.86
C LEU A 45 5.81 -1.89 22.43
N ASP A 46 5.61 -1.97 23.75
CA ASP A 46 4.46 -1.35 24.44
C ASP A 46 4.64 0.15 24.69
N LYS A 47 5.81 0.71 24.36
CA LYS A 47 6.15 2.12 24.61
C LYS A 47 5.68 3.06 23.48
N GLY A 48 5.06 2.53 22.42
CA GLY A 48 4.42 3.31 21.36
C GLY A 48 4.62 2.77 19.94
N LEU A 49 4.03 3.46 18.97
CA LEU A 49 4.00 3.05 17.56
C LEU A 49 5.40 3.07 16.89
N LEU A 50 6.25 4.03 17.25
CA LEU A 50 7.57 4.21 16.64
C LEU A 50 8.58 3.09 17.03
N PRO A 51 8.68 2.66 18.31
CA PRO A 51 9.40 1.44 18.67
C PRO A 51 8.83 0.16 18.02
N CYS A 52 7.50 0.05 17.91
CA CYS A 52 6.83 -1.06 17.25
C CYS A 52 7.22 -1.19 15.76
N PHE A 53 7.19 -0.07 15.03
CA PHE A 53 7.61 -0.03 13.63
C PHE A 53 9.10 -0.40 13.45
N LYS A 54 9.99 0.08 14.32
CA LYS A 54 11.42 -0.27 14.30
C LYS A 54 11.66 -1.77 14.58
N PHE A 55 10.87 -2.35 15.49
CA PHE A 55 10.91 -3.78 15.79
C PHE A 55 10.41 -4.63 14.62
N LEU A 56 9.30 -4.22 13.98
CA LEU A 56 8.75 -4.85 12.79
C LEU A 56 9.74 -4.86 11.63
N LEU A 57 10.45 -3.75 11.39
CA LEU A 57 11.50 -3.69 10.38
C LEU A 57 12.66 -4.65 10.69
N ASN A 58 13.15 -4.68 11.94
CA ASN A 58 14.18 -5.65 12.33
C ASN A 58 13.73 -7.11 12.15
N TYR A 59 12.48 -7.41 12.50
CA TYR A 59 11.93 -8.76 12.40
C TYR A 59 11.67 -9.19 10.95
N ALA A 60 11.24 -8.26 10.08
CA ALA A 60 11.05 -8.48 8.65
C ALA A 60 12.35 -8.87 7.92
N PHE A 61 13.50 -8.37 8.38
CA PHE A 61 14.80 -8.77 7.84
C PHE A 61 15.30 -10.12 8.38
N TYR A 62 14.84 -10.55 9.56
CA TYR A 62 15.34 -11.74 10.25
C TYR A 62 14.51 -13.01 9.98
N LYS A 63 13.19 -12.89 9.78
CA LYS A 63 12.29 -14.03 9.52
C LYS A 63 11.77 -14.06 8.08
N PRO A 64 11.41 -15.25 7.56
CA PRO A 64 10.80 -15.37 6.24
C PRO A 64 9.56 -14.48 6.12
N VAL A 65 9.43 -13.84 4.96
CA VAL A 65 8.42 -12.80 4.67
C VAL A 65 7.00 -13.25 5.02
N SER A 66 6.68 -14.54 4.87
CA SER A 66 5.37 -15.11 5.21
C SER A 66 5.02 -14.99 6.69
N SER A 67 5.88 -15.41 7.62
CA SER A 67 5.57 -15.33 9.06
C SER A 67 5.48 -13.89 9.59
N THR A 68 6.18 -12.96 8.94
CA THR A 68 6.08 -11.53 9.29
C THR A 68 4.81 -10.92 8.70
N ALA A 69 4.43 -11.31 7.48
CA ALA A 69 3.18 -10.88 6.85
C ALA A 69 1.95 -11.32 7.67
N ASP A 70 1.90 -12.56 8.14
CA ASP A 70 0.78 -13.06 8.95
C ASP A 70 0.63 -12.27 10.26
N PHE A 71 1.75 -11.96 10.93
CA PHE A 71 1.74 -11.14 12.14
C PHE A 71 1.30 -9.69 11.87
N VAL A 72 1.79 -9.09 10.78
CA VAL A 72 1.38 -7.73 10.37
C VAL A 72 -0.11 -7.70 10.00
N LEU A 73 -0.60 -8.71 9.28
CA LEU A 73 -2.02 -8.85 8.95
C LEU A 73 -2.88 -8.94 10.20
N LEU A 74 -2.49 -9.76 11.19
CA LEU A 74 -3.19 -9.88 12.46
C LEU A 74 -3.19 -8.55 13.22
N MET A 75 -2.05 -7.86 13.26
CA MET A 75 -1.95 -6.52 13.86
C MET A 75 -2.91 -5.55 13.18
N CYS A 76 -2.89 -5.45 11.84
CA CYS A 76 -3.80 -4.59 11.08
C CYS A 76 -5.28 -4.94 11.35
N ALA A 77 -5.65 -6.23 11.36
CA ALA A 77 -7.01 -6.67 11.65
C ALA A 77 -7.45 -6.29 13.07
N SER A 78 -6.57 -6.42 14.07
CA SER A 78 -6.87 -6.02 15.45
C SER A 78 -7.09 -4.51 15.59
N GLN A 79 -6.30 -3.68 14.89
CA GLN A 79 -6.47 -2.23 14.90
C GLN A 79 -7.74 -1.83 14.15
N GLN A 80 -8.03 -2.48 13.02
CA GLN A 80 -9.26 -2.24 12.26
C GLN A 80 -10.51 -2.56 13.08
N TRP A 81 -10.49 -3.66 13.83
CA TRP A 81 -11.56 -3.99 14.76
C TRP A 81 -11.78 -2.90 15.81
N ALA A 82 -10.69 -2.41 16.42
CA ALA A 82 -10.77 -1.32 17.40
C ALA A 82 -11.29 0.00 16.79
N VAL A 83 -11.05 0.26 15.49
CA VAL A 83 -11.64 1.39 14.78
C VAL A 83 -13.15 1.21 14.63
N PHE A 84 -13.60 0.04 14.18
CA PHE A 84 -15.04 -0.25 14.03
C PHE A 84 -15.82 -0.16 15.35
N GLU A 85 -15.22 -0.58 16.46
CA GLU A 85 -15.85 -0.44 17.78
C GLU A 85 -16.01 1.03 18.19
N ARG A 86 -15.04 1.88 17.84
CA ARG A 86 -15.04 3.31 18.19
C ARG A 86 -15.86 4.17 17.26
N GLU A 87 -16.03 3.75 16.02
CA GLU A 87 -16.75 4.48 14.97
C GLU A 87 -18.19 4.81 15.36
N HIS A 88 -18.84 3.95 16.16
CA HIS A 88 -20.19 4.16 16.65
C HIS A 88 -20.29 5.10 17.88
N THR A 89 -19.16 5.59 18.40
CA THR A 89 -19.15 6.45 19.60
C THR A 89 -19.36 7.92 19.20
N GLU A 90 -20.20 8.65 19.92
CA GLU A 90 -20.48 10.08 19.63
C GLU A 90 -19.22 10.96 19.67
N GLU A 91 -18.31 10.71 20.61
CA GLU A 91 -17.03 11.43 20.70
C GLU A 91 -16.21 11.30 19.40
N TRP A 92 -16.26 10.13 18.77
CA TRP A 92 -15.54 9.86 17.53
C TRP A 92 -16.19 10.59 16.34
N MET A 93 -17.52 10.54 16.25
CA MET A 93 -18.28 11.21 15.19
C MET A 93 -18.09 12.74 15.21
N VAL A 94 -17.96 13.35 16.39
CA VAL A 94 -17.73 14.80 16.51
C VAL A 94 -16.34 15.21 16.02
N VAL A 95 -15.31 14.39 16.29
CA VAL A 95 -13.91 14.74 15.98
C VAL A 95 -13.52 14.37 14.55
N VAL A 96 -13.93 13.18 14.09
CA VAL A 96 -13.46 12.58 12.83
C VAL A 96 -14.52 12.62 11.75
N GLY A 97 -15.80 12.77 12.13
CA GLY A 97 -16.94 12.77 11.22
C GLY A 97 -17.58 11.40 11.07
N GLU A 98 -18.57 11.36 10.18
CA GLU A 98 -19.32 10.16 9.83
C GLU A 98 -18.61 9.38 8.72
N ASN A 99 -18.55 8.06 8.84
CA ASN A 99 -17.94 7.16 7.86
C ASN A 99 -19.03 6.22 7.29
N THR A 100 -19.86 6.77 6.41
CA THR A 100 -20.95 6.05 5.74
C THR A 100 -20.55 5.59 4.35
N ASP A 101 -20.95 4.36 4.00
CA ASP A 101 -20.73 3.75 2.67
C ASP A 101 -21.78 4.17 1.63
N GLU A 102 -22.46 5.31 1.85
CA GLU A 102 -23.50 5.77 0.94
C GLU A 102 -22.93 6.09 -0.45
N PRO A 103 -23.42 5.46 -1.52
CA PRO A 103 -22.86 5.65 -2.85
C PRO A 103 -23.14 7.07 -3.40
N GLU A 104 -24.20 7.73 -2.93
CA GLU A 104 -24.64 9.04 -3.41
C GLU A 104 -24.82 10.03 -2.24
N PRO A 105 -23.73 10.41 -1.56
CA PRO A 105 -23.79 11.19 -0.31
C PRO A 105 -24.29 12.63 -0.50
N MET A 106 -24.44 13.08 -1.75
CA MET A 106 -24.99 14.39 -2.11
C MET A 106 -26.48 14.36 -2.42
N GLU A 107 -27.10 13.19 -2.51
CA GLU A 107 -28.54 13.07 -2.75
C GLU A 107 -29.30 13.70 -1.56
N GLY A 108 -30.08 14.74 -1.83
CA GLY A 108 -30.79 15.51 -0.79
C GLY A 108 -29.98 16.60 -0.07
N ARG A 109 -28.69 16.79 -0.36
CA ARG A 109 -27.88 17.89 0.21
C ARG A 109 -27.80 19.08 -0.75
N LEU A 110 -28.21 20.27 -0.28
CA LEU A 110 -28.09 21.52 -1.05
C LEU A 110 -26.64 22.04 -1.15
N PHE A 111 -25.80 21.69 -0.19
CA PHE A 111 -24.43 22.22 -0.09
C PHE A 111 -23.43 21.08 0.12
N ASN A 112 -22.30 21.14 -0.59
CA ASN A 112 -21.21 20.20 -0.41
C ASN A 112 -20.39 20.59 0.84
N PRO A 113 -20.32 19.74 1.87
CA PRO A 113 -19.54 20.04 3.08
C PRO A 113 -18.04 20.19 2.79
N ALA A 114 -17.53 19.59 1.72
CA ALA A 114 -16.13 19.70 1.33
C ALA A 114 -15.87 20.94 0.46
N PRO A 115 -14.88 21.78 0.80
CA PRO A 115 -14.51 22.93 -0.02
C PRO A 115 -13.93 22.49 -1.37
N ASN A 116 -14.12 23.31 -2.40
CA ASN A 116 -13.61 23.02 -3.74
C ASN A 116 -12.07 23.08 -3.79
N PHE A 117 -11.45 21.92 -4.05
CA PHE A 117 -10.01 21.74 -4.15
C PHE A 117 -9.49 21.70 -5.60
N ILE A 118 -10.35 21.78 -6.62
CA ILE A 118 -9.96 21.66 -8.04
C ILE A 118 -9.03 22.79 -8.50
N ASN A 119 -9.14 23.96 -7.86
CA ASN A 119 -8.37 25.15 -8.22
C ASN A 119 -6.96 25.17 -7.61
N CYS A 120 -6.54 24.11 -6.89
CA CYS A 120 -5.19 23.94 -6.34
C CYS A 120 -4.65 25.18 -5.59
N ARG A 121 -5.45 25.77 -4.69
CA ARG A 121 -5.04 26.97 -3.94
C ARG A 121 -3.92 26.69 -2.93
N SER A 122 -3.76 25.44 -2.53
CA SER A 122 -2.69 24.97 -1.64
C SER A 122 -1.97 23.74 -2.22
N TYR A 123 -0.77 23.44 -1.73
CA TYR A 123 -0.05 22.20 -2.06
C TYR A 123 -0.86 20.95 -1.68
N LEU A 124 -1.65 21.04 -0.61
CA LEU A 124 -2.55 19.97 -0.18
C LEU A 124 -3.67 19.77 -1.20
N ASP A 125 -4.19 20.84 -1.81
CA ASP A 125 -5.17 20.74 -2.89
C ASP A 125 -4.56 20.14 -4.16
N MET A 126 -3.31 20.47 -4.48
CA MET A 126 -2.59 19.82 -5.58
C MET A 126 -2.45 18.31 -5.34
N ALA A 127 -2.10 17.90 -4.12
CA ALA A 127 -2.04 16.50 -3.74
C ALA A 127 -3.42 15.83 -3.82
N LYS A 128 -4.48 16.49 -3.34
CA LYS A 128 -5.87 16.01 -3.49
C LYS A 128 -6.25 15.81 -4.95
N VAL A 129 -5.95 16.76 -5.84
CA VAL A 129 -6.25 16.62 -7.28
C VAL A 129 -5.47 15.45 -7.88
N LEU A 130 -4.19 15.30 -7.53
CA LEU A 130 -3.37 14.17 -7.98
C LEU A 130 -4.00 12.83 -7.59
N VAL A 131 -4.40 12.69 -6.33
CA VAL A 131 -5.00 11.46 -5.81
C VAL A 131 -6.42 11.24 -6.34
N PHE A 132 -7.33 12.20 -6.19
CA PHE A 132 -8.75 11.98 -6.49
C PHE A 132 -9.09 12.05 -7.98
N ARG A 133 -8.28 12.73 -8.82
CA ARG A 133 -8.56 12.86 -10.26
C ARG A 133 -7.69 11.97 -11.14
N TYR A 134 -6.39 11.89 -10.86
CA TYR A 134 -5.45 11.23 -11.76
C TYR A 134 -5.12 9.79 -11.37
N PHE A 135 -5.31 9.41 -10.09
CA PHE A 135 -5.00 8.06 -9.61
C PHE A 135 -5.80 6.97 -10.33
N PHE A 136 -7.04 7.26 -10.76
CA PHE A 136 -7.84 6.35 -11.57
C PHE A 136 -7.10 5.87 -12.83
N TRP A 137 -6.54 6.80 -13.61
CA TRP A 137 -5.80 6.48 -14.84
C TRP A 137 -4.46 5.81 -14.56
N PHE A 138 -3.82 6.18 -13.45
CA PHE A 138 -2.62 5.51 -12.98
C PHE A 138 -2.90 4.03 -12.66
N VAL A 139 -3.96 3.73 -11.92
CA VAL A 139 -4.36 2.34 -11.60
C VAL A 139 -4.68 1.57 -12.87
N LEU A 140 -5.41 2.14 -13.82
CA LEU A 140 -5.67 1.48 -15.12
C LEU A 140 -4.38 1.18 -15.90
N SER A 141 -3.39 2.07 -15.84
CA SER A 141 -2.08 1.85 -16.46
C SER A 141 -1.35 0.66 -15.81
N VAL A 142 -1.43 0.53 -14.49
CA VAL A 142 -0.87 -0.62 -13.75
C VAL A 142 -1.60 -1.90 -14.16
N VAL A 143 -2.93 -1.92 -14.21
CA VAL A 143 -3.71 -3.10 -14.64
C VAL A 143 -3.33 -3.51 -16.07
N PHE A 144 -3.16 -2.54 -16.98
CA PHE A 144 -2.71 -2.80 -18.34
C PHE A 144 -1.32 -3.45 -18.39
N ILE A 145 -0.34 -2.89 -17.67
CA ILE A 145 1.01 -3.45 -17.55
C ILE A 145 0.95 -4.87 -16.98
N THR A 146 0.11 -5.09 -15.97
CA THR A 146 -0.08 -6.41 -15.34
C THR A 146 -0.62 -7.44 -16.34
N GLY A 147 -1.54 -7.03 -17.22
CA GLY A 147 -2.04 -7.87 -18.31
C GLY A 147 -1.03 -8.10 -19.44
N ALA A 148 -0.22 -7.10 -19.77
CA ALA A 148 0.74 -7.15 -20.89
C ALA A 148 2.04 -7.91 -20.57
N THR A 149 2.45 -7.95 -19.30
CA THR A 149 3.74 -8.53 -18.88
C THR A 149 3.78 -10.06 -18.91
N ARG A 150 2.63 -10.75 -18.89
CA ARG A 150 2.59 -12.22 -18.88
C ARG A 150 1.60 -12.74 -19.92
N ILE A 151 2.09 -13.54 -20.87
CA ILE A 151 1.25 -14.26 -21.85
C ILE A 151 0.51 -15.38 -21.11
N SER A 152 -0.69 -15.09 -20.62
CA SER A 152 -1.55 -16.02 -19.89
C SER A 152 -3.01 -15.68 -20.15
N ILE A 153 -3.90 -16.67 -20.09
CA ILE A 153 -5.36 -16.48 -20.16
C ILE A 153 -5.83 -15.48 -19.09
N PHE A 154 -5.19 -15.48 -17.92
CA PHE A 154 -5.45 -14.49 -16.86
C PHE A 154 -4.94 -13.09 -17.21
N GLY A 155 -3.90 -12.96 -18.02
CA GLY A 155 -3.41 -11.67 -18.52
C GLY A 155 -4.37 -11.05 -19.54
N LEU A 156 -5.00 -11.88 -20.38
CA LEU A 156 -5.97 -11.43 -21.38
C LEU A 156 -7.18 -10.74 -20.73
N GLY A 157 -7.69 -11.25 -19.61
CA GLY A 157 -8.80 -10.62 -18.90
C GLY A 157 -8.44 -9.21 -18.37
N TYR A 158 -7.24 -9.04 -17.83
CA TYR A 158 -6.75 -7.71 -17.43
C TYR A 158 -6.60 -6.75 -18.62
N LEU A 159 -6.14 -7.23 -19.77
CA LEU A 159 -6.05 -6.42 -20.99
C LEU A 159 -7.43 -6.00 -21.49
N LEU A 160 -8.39 -6.92 -21.57
CA LEU A 160 -9.77 -6.63 -21.98
C LEU A 160 -10.43 -5.61 -21.04
N ALA A 161 -10.30 -5.80 -19.73
CA ALA A 161 -10.80 -4.84 -18.74
C ALA A 161 -10.14 -3.47 -18.90
N SER A 162 -8.81 -3.42 -19.08
CA SER A 162 -8.07 -2.17 -19.28
C SER A 162 -8.55 -1.43 -20.53
N PHE A 163 -8.72 -2.11 -21.66
CA PHE A 163 -9.24 -1.49 -22.87
C PHE A 163 -10.67 -0.97 -22.69
N PHE A 164 -11.54 -1.75 -22.04
CA PHE A 164 -12.89 -1.31 -21.71
C PHE A 164 -12.90 -0.02 -20.89
N PHE A 165 -12.15 0.03 -19.79
CA PHE A 165 -12.06 1.22 -18.94
C PHE A 165 -11.34 2.40 -19.62
N LEU A 166 -10.37 2.17 -20.50
CA LEU A 166 -9.73 3.25 -21.25
C LEU A 166 -10.68 3.86 -22.30
N LEU A 167 -11.49 3.03 -22.97
CA LEU A 167 -12.45 3.49 -23.98
C LEU A 167 -13.66 4.21 -23.37
N PHE A 168 -14.18 3.71 -22.25
CA PHE A 168 -15.40 4.23 -21.63
C PHE A 168 -15.17 5.02 -20.33
N GLY A 169 -13.92 5.13 -19.85
CA GLY A 169 -13.60 5.66 -18.52
C GLY A 169 -14.04 7.10 -18.29
N THR A 170 -13.91 7.98 -19.29
CA THR A 170 -14.37 9.38 -19.18
C THR A 170 -15.87 9.47 -18.99
N LYS A 171 -16.64 8.64 -19.71
CA LYS A 171 -18.11 8.55 -19.55
C LYS A 171 -18.46 7.93 -18.19
N LEU A 172 -17.74 6.89 -17.77
CA LEU A 172 -17.96 6.19 -16.50
C LEU A 172 -17.68 7.05 -15.26
N LEU A 173 -16.74 7.99 -15.34
CA LEU A 173 -16.46 8.93 -14.25
C LEU A 173 -17.60 9.93 -14.03
N VAL A 174 -18.40 10.22 -15.05
CA VAL A 174 -19.53 11.16 -15.00
C VAL A 174 -20.84 10.47 -14.62
N THR A 175 -20.99 9.17 -14.91
CA THR A 175 -22.17 8.38 -14.51
C THR A 175 -22.26 8.20 -12.99
N SER A 176 -23.45 7.79 -12.51
CA SER A 176 -23.69 7.43 -11.11
C SER A 176 -22.60 6.49 -10.57
N SER A 177 -22.25 6.69 -9.30
CA SER A 177 -21.27 5.90 -8.56
C SER A 177 -21.62 4.41 -8.52
N ARG A 178 -22.92 4.05 -8.51
CA ARG A 178 -23.38 2.65 -8.41
C ARG A 178 -22.83 1.78 -9.55
N THR A 179 -22.98 2.22 -10.80
CA THR A 179 -22.48 1.48 -11.97
C THR A 179 -20.96 1.36 -11.93
N ARG A 180 -20.27 2.42 -11.52
CA ARG A 180 -18.81 2.42 -11.38
C ARG A 180 -18.34 1.43 -10.30
N LEU A 181 -18.98 1.41 -9.14
CA LEU A 181 -18.68 0.49 -8.05
C LEU A 181 -18.85 -0.97 -8.47
N ILE A 182 -19.97 -1.32 -9.11
CA ILE A 182 -20.21 -2.69 -9.61
C ILE A 182 -19.11 -3.14 -10.58
N LEU A 183 -18.69 -2.28 -11.50
CA LEU A 183 -17.61 -2.61 -12.45
C LEU A 183 -16.26 -2.78 -11.74
N TRP A 184 -15.99 -1.98 -10.72
CA TRP A 184 -14.78 -2.11 -9.90
C TRP A 184 -14.80 -3.37 -9.05
N ASP A 185 -15.93 -3.71 -8.43
CA ASP A 185 -16.10 -4.94 -7.65
C ASP A 185 -15.89 -6.18 -8.53
N CYS A 186 -16.43 -6.17 -9.76
CA CYS A 186 -16.15 -7.21 -10.75
C CYS A 186 -14.64 -7.37 -11.04
N LEU A 187 -13.90 -6.26 -11.14
CA LEU A 187 -12.44 -6.29 -11.37
C LEU A 187 -11.68 -6.80 -10.14
N ILE A 188 -12.13 -6.44 -8.93
CA ILE A 188 -11.54 -6.93 -7.67
C ILE A 188 -11.79 -8.44 -7.53
N ILE A 189 -13.02 -8.90 -7.76
CA ILE A 189 -13.38 -10.33 -7.74
C ILE A 189 -12.54 -11.11 -8.75
N TYR A 190 -12.37 -10.57 -9.96
CA TYR A 190 -11.50 -11.16 -10.97
C TYR A 190 -10.06 -11.29 -10.47
N ASN A 191 -9.52 -10.24 -9.85
CA ASN A 191 -8.16 -10.25 -9.31
C ASN A 191 -7.98 -11.33 -8.22
N VAL A 192 -8.92 -11.38 -7.26
CA VAL A 192 -8.94 -12.41 -6.22
C VAL A 192 -9.01 -13.81 -6.84
N ALA A 193 -9.88 -14.03 -7.83
CA ALA A 193 -10.00 -15.32 -8.52
C ALA A 193 -8.70 -15.73 -9.24
N VAL A 194 -7.99 -14.79 -9.85
CA VAL A 194 -6.67 -15.03 -10.47
C VAL A 194 -5.63 -15.42 -9.42
N ILE A 195 -5.60 -14.75 -8.26
CA ILE A 195 -4.69 -15.08 -7.16
C ILE A 195 -4.97 -16.48 -6.63
N VAL A 196 -6.25 -16.79 -6.32
CA VAL A 196 -6.66 -18.11 -5.81
C VAL A 196 -6.32 -19.20 -6.82
N SER A 197 -6.64 -18.98 -8.10
CA SER A 197 -6.33 -19.95 -9.16
C SER A 197 -4.83 -20.21 -9.27
N LYS A 198 -3.98 -19.17 -9.23
CA LYS A 198 -2.51 -19.36 -9.23
C LYS A 198 -2.01 -20.12 -8.00
N ASN A 199 -2.60 -19.90 -6.83
CA ASN A 199 -2.24 -20.64 -5.62
C ASN A 199 -2.67 -22.11 -5.68
N VAL A 200 -3.82 -22.41 -6.31
CA VAL A 200 -4.30 -23.80 -6.49
C VAL A 200 -3.48 -24.55 -7.55
N LEU A 201 -3.02 -23.85 -8.61
CA LEU A 201 -2.19 -24.43 -9.66
C LEU A 201 -0.68 -24.52 -9.29
N SER A 202 -0.28 -23.95 -8.15
CA SER A 202 1.10 -24.00 -7.64
C SER A 202 1.32 -25.20 -6.72
#